data_AF-D1BIH4-F1
#
_entry.id   AF-D1BIH4-F1
#
_cell.length_a   1.000
_cell.length_b   1.000
_cell.length_c   1.000
_cell.angle_alpha   90.00
_cell.angle_beta   90.00
_cell.angle_gamma   90.00
#
_symmetry.space_group_name_H-M   'P 1'
#
loop_
_entity.id
_entity.type
_entity.pdbx_description
1 polymer ?
#
loop_
_entity_poly.entity_id
_entity_poly.type
_entity_poly.pdbx_seq_one_letter_code
_entity_poly.pdbx_strand_id
1 'polypeptide(L)'
;MNHSWADGGYDERRPGPSRGARVALTALIVLSTGLGAAWYAKVGMDQSRLACYQDRPPGVSTEDVTTTFRWLPPGYDCSYAPDGTV
;
A
#
# COMPACT_ATOMS: atom_id res chain seq x y z
N MET A 1 39.08 15.99 -52.01
CA MET A 1 38.86 17.15 -51.13
C MET A 1 37.78 16.74 -50.13
N ASN A 2 38.12 16.74 -48.85
CA ASN A 2 37.39 16.08 -47.77
C ASN A 2 36.06 16.75 -47.43
N HIS A 3 35.08 15.91 -47.05
CA HIS A 3 33.75 16.28 -46.59
C HIS A 3 33.81 16.86 -45.17
N SER A 4 33.34 18.11 -44.98
CA SER A 4 33.25 18.77 -43.66
C SER A 4 31.83 19.24 -43.31
N TRP A 5 30.79 18.64 -43.90
CA TRP A 5 29.40 18.92 -43.51
C TRP A 5 28.97 18.15 -42.25
N ALA A 6 29.91 17.46 -41.61
CA ALA A 6 29.79 16.83 -40.31
C ALA A 6 30.34 17.76 -39.20
N ASP A 7 29.80 18.96 -39.06
CA ASP A 7 30.05 19.86 -37.93
C ASP A 7 28.82 20.79 -37.79
N GLY A 8 28.02 20.77 -36.75
CA GLY A 8 27.98 19.88 -35.60
C GLY A 8 26.52 19.66 -35.26
N GLY A 9 26.24 18.48 -34.72
CA GLY A 9 24.96 18.19 -34.11
C GLY A 9 24.61 19.33 -33.17
N TYR A 10 23.60 20.11 -33.53
CA TYR A 10 22.67 20.59 -32.53
C TYR A 10 22.08 19.31 -31.94
N ASP A 11 22.81 18.75 -30.96
CA ASP A 11 22.21 18.05 -29.86
C ASP A 11 21.10 18.99 -29.41
N GLU A 12 19.90 18.77 -29.91
CA GLU A 12 18.66 19.25 -29.35
C GLU A 12 18.57 18.57 -27.99
N ARG A 13 19.41 19.04 -27.06
CA ARG A 13 19.26 18.84 -25.63
C ARG A 13 17.95 19.52 -25.32
N ARG A 14 16.86 18.77 -25.50
CA ARG A 14 15.56 19.10 -24.95
C ARG A 14 15.84 19.55 -23.53
N PRO A 15 15.49 20.78 -23.15
CA PRO A 15 15.77 21.26 -21.81
C PRO A 15 15.21 20.23 -20.84
N GLY A 16 16.08 19.67 -19.99
CA GLY A 16 15.69 18.64 -19.05
C GLY A 16 14.52 19.13 -18.18
N PRO A 17 13.72 18.21 -17.61
CA PRO A 17 12.52 18.58 -16.87
C PRO A 17 12.83 19.65 -15.82
N SER A 18 11.99 20.68 -15.77
CA SER A 18 12.14 21.82 -14.86
C SER A 18 12.19 21.35 -13.41
N ARG A 19 12.81 22.13 -12.52
CA ARG A 19 12.90 21.79 -11.09
C ARG A 19 11.52 21.51 -10.48
N GLY A 20 10.51 22.29 -10.87
CA GLY A 20 9.12 22.08 -10.47
C GLY A 20 8.56 20.74 -10.95
N ALA A 21 8.81 20.36 -12.20
CA ALA A 21 8.37 19.07 -12.73
C ALA A 21 9.01 17.88 -12.00
N ARG A 22 10.30 17.97 -11.64
CA ARG A 22 10.99 16.93 -10.86
C ARG A 22 10.43 16.81 -9.45
N VAL A 23 10.14 17.93 -8.80
CA VAL A 23 9.53 17.95 -7.45
C VAL A 23 8.12 17.37 -7.50
N ALA A 24 7.30 17.77 -8.47
CA ALA A 24 5.96 17.22 -8.65
C ALA A 24 5.99 15.71 -8.90
N LEU A 25 6.88 15.25 -9.79
CA LEU A 25 7.07 13.81 -10.04
C LEU A 25 7.48 13.06 -8.77
N THR A 26 8.43 13.61 -8.00
CA THR A 26 8.87 13.00 -6.74
C THR A 26 7.72 12.91 -5.74
N ALA A 27 6.94 13.98 -5.61
CA ALA A 27 5.76 13.99 -4.75
C ALA A 27 4.73 12.95 -5.18
N LEU A 28 4.47 12.81 -6.48
CA LEU A 28 3.58 11.78 -7.02
C LEU A 28 4.08 10.37 -6.72
N ILE A 29 5.38 10.12 -6.84
CA ILE A 29 5.99 8.83 -6.51
C ILE A 29 5.82 8.53 -5.02
N VAL A 30 6.11 9.49 -4.14
CA VAL A 30 5.98 9.32 -2.69
C VAL A 30 4.52 9.06 -2.29
N LEU A 31 3.58 9.84 -2.84
CA LEU A 31 2.16 9.70 -2.54
C LEU A 31 1.59 8.38 -3.05
N SER A 32 1.93 7.98 -4.28
CA SER A 32 1.49 6.70 -4.85
C SER A 32 2.07 5.51 -4.11
N THR A 33 3.36 5.58 -3.74
CA THR A 33 4.00 4.54 -2.92
C THR A 33 3.38 4.45 -1.53
N GLY A 34 3.12 5.59 -0.89
CA GLY A 34 2.46 5.65 0.42
C GLY A 34 1.05 5.08 0.38
N LEU A 35 0.28 5.42 -0.64
CA LEU A 35 -1.07 4.87 -0.86
C LEU A 35 -1.02 3.36 -1.10
N GLY A 36 -0.07 2.88 -1.92
CA GLY A 36 0.12 1.46 -2.19
C GLY A 36 0.49 0.67 -0.92
N ALA A 37 1.40 1.20 -0.12
CA ALA A 37 1.78 0.59 1.16
C ALA A 37 0.61 0.54 2.15
N ALA A 38 -0.17 1.62 2.26
CA ALA A 38 -1.36 1.66 3.11
C ALA A 38 -2.42 0.65 2.63
N TRP A 39 -2.65 0.55 1.32
CA TRP A 39 -3.58 -0.42 0.76
C TRP A 39 -3.14 -1.85 0.99
N TYR A 40 -1.85 -2.15 0.79
CA TYR A 40 -1.29 -3.48 1.06
C TYR A 40 -1.44 -3.88 2.54
N ALA A 41 -1.10 -2.96 3.46
CA ALA A 41 -1.30 -3.19 4.90
C ALA A 41 -2.78 -3.42 5.24
N LYS A 42 -3.69 -2.66 4.63
CA LYS A 42 -5.13 -2.85 4.80
C LYS A 42 -5.58 -4.24 4.37
N VAL A 43 -5.15 -4.70 3.19
CA VAL A 43 -5.51 -6.04 2.70
C VAL A 43 -5.01 -7.15 3.63
N GLY A 44 -3.78 -7.05 4.14
CA GLY A 44 -3.26 -8.01 5.12
C GLY A 44 -4.05 -8.01 6.42
N MET A 45 -4.43 -6.82 6.90
CA MET A 45 -5.30 -6.68 8.08
C MET A 45 -6.69 -7.28 7.85
N ASP A 46 -7.31 -7.02 6.70
CA ASP A 46 -8.63 -7.57 6.34
C ASP A 46 -8.59 -9.10 6.26
N GLN A 47 -7.50 -9.69 5.73
CA GLN A 47 -7.30 -11.15 5.72
C GLN A 47 -7.21 -11.72 7.14
N SER A 48 -6.44 -11.10 8.02
CA SER A 48 -6.32 -11.57 9.41
C SER A 48 -7.65 -11.48 10.17
N ARG A 49 -8.47 -10.46 9.87
CA ARG A 49 -9.81 -10.32 10.43
C ARG A 49 -10.77 -11.39 9.91
N LEU A 50 -10.72 -11.68 8.61
CA LEU A 50 -11.52 -12.76 8.00
C LEU A 50 -11.17 -14.13 8.58
N ALA A 51 -9.89 -14.38 8.87
CA ALA A 51 -9.46 -15.61 9.53
C ALA A 51 -10.14 -15.78 10.90
N CYS A 52 -10.27 -14.71 11.71
CA CYS A 52 -11.02 -14.77 12.97
C CYS A 52 -12.47 -15.25 12.79
N TYR A 53 -13.14 -14.79 11.73
CA TYR A 53 -14.52 -15.17 11.44
C TYR A 53 -14.66 -16.61 10.92
N GLN A 54 -13.63 -17.12 10.24
CA GLN A 54 -13.59 -18.49 9.74
C GLN A 54 -13.24 -19.51 10.83
N ASP A 55 -12.34 -19.15 11.75
CA ASP A 55 -11.90 -20.02 12.87
C ASP A 55 -12.87 -20.03 14.06
N ARG A 56 -14.02 -19.35 13.95
CA ARG A 56 -15.00 -19.27 15.04
C ARG A 56 -15.51 -20.67 15.43
N PRO A 57 -15.72 -20.93 16.74
CA PRO A 57 -16.34 -22.16 17.21
C PRO A 57 -17.77 -22.34 16.64
N PRO A 58 -18.22 -23.59 16.45
CA PRO A 58 -19.61 -23.85 16.05
C PRO A 58 -20.58 -23.31 17.10
N GLY A 59 -21.57 -22.52 16.65
CA GLY A 59 -22.57 -21.89 17.51
C GLY A 59 -22.33 -20.42 17.86
N VAL A 60 -21.13 -19.87 17.62
CA VAL A 60 -20.84 -18.44 17.82
C VAL A 60 -21.16 -17.66 16.55
N SER A 61 -22.00 -16.61 16.57
CA SER A 61 -22.27 -15.79 15.38
C SER A 61 -21.04 -14.99 14.97
N THR A 62 -20.94 -14.59 13.70
CA THR A 62 -19.88 -13.64 13.26
C THR A 62 -20.00 -12.26 13.94
N GLU A 63 -21.20 -11.94 14.42
CA GLU A 63 -21.51 -10.70 15.13
C GLU A 63 -20.91 -10.68 16.55
N ASP A 64 -20.70 -11.85 17.15
CA ASP A 64 -20.15 -12.02 18.50
C ASP A 64 -18.62 -12.16 18.51
N VAL A 65 -18.00 -12.15 17.33
CA VAL A 65 -16.53 -12.20 17.19
C VAL A 65 -15.97 -10.80 17.38
N THR A 66 -15.39 -10.58 18.55
CA THR A 66 -14.68 -9.34 18.84
C THR A 66 -13.26 -9.41 18.27
N THR A 67 -12.87 -8.38 17.52
CA THR A 67 -11.55 -8.27 16.87
C THR A 67 -10.82 -7.06 17.41
N THR A 68 -9.70 -7.29 18.09
CA THR A 68 -8.88 -6.21 18.67
C THR A 68 -7.62 -6.03 17.84
N PHE A 69 -7.36 -4.80 17.39
CA PHE A 69 -6.16 -4.52 16.61
C PHE A 69 -4.91 -4.67 17.48
N ARG A 70 -3.94 -5.45 17.00
CA ARG A 70 -2.60 -5.55 17.58
C ARG A 70 -1.58 -4.98 16.60
N TRP A 71 -0.75 -4.08 17.09
CA TRP A 71 0.25 -3.42 16.25
C TRP A 71 1.53 -4.26 16.05
N LEU A 72 1.87 -5.20 16.95
CA LEU A 72 3.04 -6.07 16.84
C LEU A 72 2.83 -7.50 17.40
N PRO A 73 2.97 -8.57 16.60
CA PRO A 73 2.95 -8.53 15.13
C PRO A 73 1.61 -7.95 14.63
N PRO A 74 1.62 -7.19 13.52
CA PRO A 74 0.42 -6.52 13.01
C PRO A 74 -0.67 -7.53 12.65
N GLY A 75 -1.88 -7.33 13.16
CA GLY A 75 -3.03 -8.19 12.91
C GLY A 75 -4.18 -7.94 13.87
N TYR A 76 -5.07 -8.93 14.00
CA TYR A 76 -6.17 -8.91 14.96
C TYR A 76 -6.05 -10.07 15.94
N ASP A 77 -6.32 -9.78 17.21
CA ASP A 77 -6.61 -10.81 18.22
C ASP A 77 -8.12 -11.05 18.23
N CYS A 78 -8.51 -12.33 18.16
CA CYS A 78 -9.90 -12.78 18.11
C CYS A 78 -10.34 -13.22 19.51
N SER A 79 -11.47 -12.72 19.99
CA SER A 79 -12.13 -13.26 21.18
C SER A 79 -13.57 -13.64 20.84
N TYR A 80 -13.95 -14.84 21.23
CA TYR A 80 -15.25 -15.43 20.99
C TYR A 80 -16.02 -15.39 22.30
N ALA A 81 -16.97 -14.47 22.44
CA ALA A 81 -17.92 -14.57 23.52
C ALA A 81 -18.86 -15.75 23.18
N PRO A 82 -18.90 -16.82 23.98
CA PRO A 82 -19.99 -17.77 23.84
C PRO A 82 -21.28 -17.02 24.18
N ASP A 83 -22.34 -17.27 23.40
CA ASP A 83 -23.69 -16.80 23.73
C ASP A 83 -23.98 -17.07 25.22
N GLY A 84 -23.95 -16.02 26.04
CA GLY A 84 -24.50 -16.05 27.40
C GLY A 84 -23.57 -16.17 28.61
N THR A 85 -22.27 -15.82 28.57
CA THR A 85 -21.51 -15.63 29.83
C THR A 85 -21.09 -14.19 30.06
N VAL A 86 -21.94 -13.46 30.80
CA VAL A 86 -21.55 -12.39 31.72
C VAL A 86 -21.31 -13.02 33.09
#